data_AF-A0A075B0A2-F1
#
_entry.id   AF-A0A075B0A2-F1
#
_cell.length_a   1.000
_cell.length_b   1.000
_cell.length_c   1.000
_cell.angle_alpha   90.00
_cell.angle_beta   90.00
_cell.angle_gamma   90.00
#
_symmetry.space_group_name_H-M   'P 1'
#
loop_
_entity.id
_entity.type
_entity.pdbx_description
1 polymer ?
#
loop_
_entity_poly.entity_id
_entity_poly.type
_entity_poly.pdbx_seq_one_letter_code
_entity_poly.pdbx_strand_id
1 'polypeptide(L)'
;MDRDEQIRLLSKAILAFEDMYRAKIVHNDIKDRNVLWDGKDFNLIDFGLAESWDNGKWNDVAMHYPCNEYGGNKDWIALGVMMYQVHAWNSIDAKKRSQLAIKRAYLLPYTVNFEIRKHENLCSNGQLDEIEKPSYMDQDFFDVLKLLLQKKQSLRPGYNDESIEKLKRMPLFKNYLY
;
A
#
# COMPACT_ATOMS: atom_id res chain seq x y z
N MET A 1 2.94 10.81 14.31
CA MET A 1 2.32 11.42 13.12
C MET A 1 0.84 11.57 13.43
N ASP A 2 0.32 12.78 13.45
CA ASP A 2 -1.13 12.98 13.59
C ASP A 2 -1.87 12.55 12.31
N ARG A 3 -3.19 12.64 12.32
CA ARG A 3 -4.01 12.23 11.16
C ARG A 3 -3.76 13.12 9.94
N ASP A 4 -3.61 14.43 10.13
CA ASP A 4 -3.41 15.38 9.03
C ASP A 4 -2.09 15.11 8.31
N GLU A 5 -1.03 14.86 9.09
CA GLU A 5 0.29 14.53 8.58
C GLU A 5 0.29 13.18 7.84
N GLN A 6 -0.47 12.18 8.30
CA GLN A 6 -0.64 10.91 7.58
C GLN A 6 -1.33 11.09 6.22
N ILE A 7 -2.33 11.97 6.15
CA ILE A 7 -3.03 12.24 4.88
C ILE A 7 -2.10 12.98 3.92
N ARG A 8 -1.33 13.98 4.40
CA ARG A 8 -0.31 14.66 3.59
C ARG A 8 0.73 13.69 3.05
N LEU A 9 1.25 12.81 3.91
CA LEU A 9 2.19 11.76 3.50
C LEU A 9 1.60 10.92 2.37
N LEU A 10 0.39 10.39 2.55
CA LEU A 10 -0.28 9.57 1.55
C LEU A 10 -0.57 10.35 0.25
N SER A 11 -0.99 11.60 0.34
CA SER A 11 -1.21 12.45 -0.83
C SER A 11 0.07 12.68 -1.63
N LYS A 12 1.19 12.97 -0.96
CA LYS A 12 2.49 13.13 -1.62
C LYS A 12 3.00 11.82 -2.20
N ALA A 13 2.79 10.70 -1.51
CA ALA A 13 3.11 9.37 -2.03
C ALA A 13 2.31 9.06 -3.31
N ILE A 14 1.00 9.35 -3.33
CA ILE A 14 0.16 9.14 -4.53
C ILE A 14 0.70 9.90 -5.74
N LEU A 15 1.11 11.16 -5.57
CA LEU A 15 1.69 11.96 -6.66
C LEU A 15 3.03 11.37 -7.14
N ALA A 16 3.91 10.99 -6.22
CA ALA A 16 5.18 10.36 -6.58
C ALA A 16 4.99 9.02 -7.31
N PHE A 17 3.99 8.24 -6.91
CA PHE A 17 3.68 6.94 -7.54
C PHE A 17 3.03 7.13 -8.91
N GLU A 18 2.23 8.19 -9.09
CA GLU A 18 1.74 8.60 -10.41
C GLU A 18 2.91 8.98 -11.34
N ASP A 19 3.90 9.73 -10.84
CA ASP A 19 5.10 10.08 -11.61
C ASP A 19 5.91 8.83 -11.97
N MET A 20 6.09 7.88 -11.05
CA MET A 20 6.72 6.59 -11.35
C MET A 20 5.96 5.79 -12.40
N TYR A 21 4.63 5.72 -12.27
CA TYR A 21 3.77 5.04 -13.23
C TYR A 21 3.94 5.63 -14.63
N ARG A 22 3.94 6.97 -14.76
CA ARG A 22 4.16 7.69 -16.03
C ARG A 22 5.58 7.49 -16.58
N ALA A 23 6.58 7.51 -15.70
CA ALA A 23 7.98 7.25 -16.03
C ALA A 23 8.26 5.78 -16.36
N LYS A 24 7.25 4.93 -16.20
CA LYS A 24 7.34 3.49 -16.40
C LYS A 24 8.36 2.80 -15.47
N ILE A 25 8.35 3.17 -14.20
CA ILE A 25 9.25 2.63 -13.17
C ILE A 25 8.42 1.91 -12.11
N VAL A 26 8.90 0.73 -11.71
CA VAL A 26 8.42 -0.03 -10.55
C VAL A 26 9.58 -0.14 -9.58
N HIS A 27 9.41 0.31 -8.33
CA HIS A 27 10.43 0.30 -7.30
C HIS A 27 10.64 -1.09 -6.69
N ASN A 28 9.60 -1.92 -6.61
CA ASN A 28 9.64 -3.30 -6.09
C ASN A 28 9.97 -3.46 -4.59
N ASP A 29 10.22 -2.37 -3.85
CA ASP A 29 10.63 -2.41 -2.45
C ASP A 29 10.02 -1.26 -1.64
N ILE A 30 8.75 -0.97 -1.89
CA ILE A 30 7.99 0.04 -1.15
C ILE A 30 7.75 -0.44 0.29
N LYS A 31 8.33 0.29 1.23
CA LYS A 31 8.18 0.10 2.69
C LYS A 31 8.58 1.37 3.41
N ASP A 32 8.21 1.46 4.68
CA ASP A 32 8.49 2.59 5.56
C ASP A 32 9.98 3.01 5.58
N ARG A 33 10.91 2.04 5.57
CA ARG A 33 12.36 2.32 5.57
C ARG A 33 12.90 2.95 4.29
N ASN A 34 12.17 2.83 3.18
CA ASN A 34 12.56 3.38 1.87
C ASN A 34 11.83 4.69 1.55
N VAL A 35 11.13 5.25 2.54
CA VAL A 35 10.43 6.53 2.45
C VAL A 35 11.12 7.54 3.35
N LEU A 36 11.55 8.66 2.78
CA LEU A 36 11.95 9.83 3.52
C LEU A 36 10.79 10.83 3.55
N TRP A 37 10.40 11.21 4.76
CA TRP A 37 9.33 12.17 5.02
C TRP A 37 9.77 13.14 6.11
N ASP A 38 9.71 14.44 5.81
CA ASP A 38 10.09 15.52 6.72
C ASP A 38 8.90 16.37 7.22
N GLY A 39 7.67 15.92 6.94
CA GLY A 39 6.43 16.68 7.21
C GLY A 39 5.91 17.47 6.00
N LYS A 40 6.69 17.56 4.92
CA LYS A 40 6.36 18.36 3.72
C LYS A 40 6.62 17.60 2.43
N ASP A 41 7.81 17.05 2.29
CA ASP A 41 8.32 16.44 1.07
C ASP A 41 8.43 14.93 1.24
N PHE A 42 7.97 14.20 0.22
CA PHE A 42 8.04 12.74 0.15
C PHE A 42 9.11 12.35 -0.87
N ASN A 43 10.06 11.52 -0.45
CA ASN A 43 11.07 10.98 -1.34
C ASN A 43 11.17 9.47 -1.16
N LEU A 44 11.19 8.75 -2.27
CA LEU A 44 11.58 7.34 -2.28
C LEU A 44 13.10 7.23 -2.41
N ILE A 45 13.66 6.26 -1.72
CA ILE A 45 15.07 5.92 -1.77
C ILE A 45 15.26 4.42 -2.00
N ASP A 46 16.47 4.02 -2.36
CA ASP A 46 16.84 2.62 -2.58
C ASP A 46 16.14 1.97 -3.78
N PHE A 47 16.40 2.53 -4.97
CA PHE A 47 15.96 1.98 -6.26
C PHE A 47 16.80 0.76 -6.71
N GLY A 48 17.53 0.08 -5.82
CA GLY A 48 18.39 -1.06 -6.17
C GLY A 48 17.65 -2.26 -6.77
N LEU A 49 16.34 -2.36 -6.53
CA LEU A 49 15.44 -3.38 -7.08
C LEU A 49 14.46 -2.81 -8.12
N ALA A 50 14.63 -1.55 -8.50
CA ALA A 50 13.71 -0.90 -9.40
C ALA A 50 13.90 -1.38 -10.84
N GLU A 51 12.80 -1.49 -11.57
CA GLU A 51 12.77 -1.94 -12.95
C GLU A 51 11.92 -1.01 -13.81
N SER A 52 12.34 -0.83 -15.07
CA SER A 52 11.49 -0.22 -16.08
C SER A 52 10.52 -1.26 -16.64
N TRP A 53 9.23 -0.95 -16.68
CA TRP A 53 8.24 -1.78 -17.41
C TRP A 53 8.01 -1.19 -18.81
N ASP A 54 8.56 -1.80 -19.84
CA ASP A 54 8.23 -1.45 -21.23
C ASP A 54 7.76 -2.69 -21.99
N ASN A 55 6.70 -2.53 -22.78
CA ASN A 55 6.11 -3.55 -23.66
C ASN A 55 5.26 -4.67 -23.03
N GLY A 56 4.51 -4.41 -21.95
CA GLY A 56 3.43 -5.30 -21.50
C GLY A 56 3.88 -6.71 -21.06
N LYS A 57 5.19 -6.93 -20.94
CA LYS A 57 5.76 -8.13 -20.33
C LYS A 57 6.07 -7.82 -18.88
N TRP A 58 5.22 -8.35 -18.04
CA TRP A 58 5.42 -8.39 -16.62
C TRP A 58 6.59 -9.34 -16.33
N ASN A 59 7.77 -8.80 -15.99
CA ASN A 59 8.85 -9.66 -15.53
C ASN A 59 8.43 -10.26 -14.17
N ASP A 60 8.58 -11.58 -14.02
CA ASP A 60 8.30 -12.40 -12.84
C ASP A 60 9.22 -12.07 -11.65
N VAL A 61 9.42 -10.78 -11.32
CA VAL A 61 10.28 -10.39 -10.20
C VAL A 61 9.42 -10.37 -8.96
N ALA A 62 9.10 -11.58 -8.53
CA ALA A 62 8.53 -11.90 -7.24
C ALA A 62 9.48 -11.38 -6.16
N MET A 63 9.02 -10.42 -5.36
CA MET A 63 9.55 -10.33 -4.00
C MET A 63 8.49 -9.83 -3.03
N HIS A 64 8.32 -10.62 -1.98
CA HIS A 64 7.64 -10.40 -0.70
C HIS A 64 6.12 -10.18 -0.63
N TYR A 65 5.41 -10.01 -1.75
CA TYR A 65 3.95 -9.94 -1.70
C TYR A 65 3.28 -11.29 -2.04
N PRO A 66 2.20 -11.65 -1.33
CA PRO A 66 1.55 -12.96 -1.39
C PRO A 66 0.93 -13.35 -2.74
N CYS A 67 0.83 -12.40 -3.67
CA CYS A 67 0.19 -12.56 -4.96
C CYS A 67 1.24 -12.49 -6.06
N ASN A 68 1.08 -13.29 -7.13
CA ASN A 68 1.82 -13.12 -8.38
C ASN A 68 1.47 -11.75 -8.98
N GLU A 69 2.11 -10.73 -8.43
CA GLU A 69 1.92 -9.34 -8.75
C GLU A 69 2.91 -8.95 -9.82
N TYR A 70 2.40 -8.15 -10.75
CA TYR A 70 3.05 -7.89 -12.00
C TYR A 70 3.05 -6.38 -12.23
N GLY A 71 4.23 -5.83 -12.52
CA GLY A 71 4.55 -4.45 -12.91
C GLY A 71 3.93 -3.33 -12.07
N GLY A 72 3.61 -2.19 -12.69
CA GLY A 72 3.40 -0.90 -12.02
C GLY A 72 2.37 -0.88 -10.90
N ASN A 73 1.43 -1.83 -10.89
CA ASN A 73 0.38 -1.94 -9.88
C ASN A 73 0.88 -2.53 -8.53
N LYS A 74 2.05 -3.17 -8.53
CA LYS A 74 2.66 -3.81 -7.36
C LYS A 74 3.05 -2.80 -6.28
N ASP A 75 3.60 -1.66 -6.67
CA ASP A 75 3.98 -0.64 -5.70
C ASP A 75 2.73 -0.04 -5.03
N TRP A 76 1.60 0.09 -5.74
CA TRP A 76 0.37 0.65 -5.17
C TRP A 76 -0.23 -0.19 -4.04
N ILE A 77 -0.18 -1.54 -4.11
CA ILE A 77 -0.60 -2.35 -2.96
C ILE A 77 0.39 -2.26 -1.81
N ALA A 78 1.68 -2.16 -2.12
CA ALA A 78 2.72 -2.03 -1.10
C ALA A 78 2.57 -0.69 -0.35
N LEU A 79 2.22 0.40 -1.05
CA LEU A 79 1.80 1.67 -0.47
C LEU A 79 0.59 1.50 0.46
N GLY A 80 -0.43 0.73 0.03
CA GLY A 80 -1.59 0.41 0.87
C GLY A 80 -1.20 -0.32 2.15
N VAL A 81 -0.30 -1.30 2.07
CA VAL A 81 0.19 -2.04 3.24
C VAL A 81 0.99 -1.13 4.17
N MET A 82 1.91 -0.34 3.62
CA MET A 82 2.69 0.63 4.38
C MET A 82 1.79 1.63 5.12
N MET A 83 0.79 2.20 4.43
CA MET A 83 -0.10 3.19 5.04
C MET A 83 -1.07 2.58 6.04
N TYR A 84 -1.49 1.33 5.86
CA TYR A 84 -2.21 0.58 6.89
C TYR A 84 -1.36 0.46 8.17
N GLN A 85 -0.09 0.07 8.04
CA GLN A 85 0.83 -0.08 9.17
C GLN A 85 1.09 1.27 9.87
N VAL A 86 1.36 2.33 9.10
CA VAL A 86 1.56 3.69 9.62
C VAL A 86 0.33 4.15 10.39
N HIS A 87 -0.87 3.99 9.82
CA HIS A 87 -2.10 4.42 10.50
C HIS A 87 -2.35 3.62 11.77
N ALA A 88 -2.23 2.29 11.71
CA ALA A 88 -2.43 1.44 12.88
C ALA A 88 -1.41 1.75 14.01
N TRP A 89 -0.16 2.05 13.66
CA TRP A 89 0.87 2.42 14.63
C TRP A 89 0.57 3.75 15.35
N ASN A 90 0.01 4.73 14.64
CA ASN A 90 -0.31 6.04 15.19
C ASN A 90 -1.68 6.08 15.90
N SER A 91 -2.63 5.24 15.49
CA SER A 91 -4.01 5.24 16.04
C SER A 91 -4.19 4.35 17.28
N ILE A 92 -3.28 3.41 17.55
CA ILE A 92 -3.43 2.49 18.68
C ILE A 92 -2.50 2.85 19.85
N ASP A 93 -3.05 2.80 21.06
CA ASP A 93 -2.30 2.99 22.30
C ASP A 93 -1.04 2.08 22.38
N ALA A 94 0.06 2.64 22.90
CA ALA A 94 1.36 1.97 22.95
C ALA A 94 1.34 0.62 23.70
N LYS A 95 0.54 0.48 24.77
CA LYS A 95 0.44 -0.79 25.51
C LYS A 95 -0.31 -1.84 24.71
N LYS A 96 -1.34 -1.44 23.96
CA LYS A 96 -2.08 -2.31 23.03
C LYS A 96 -1.23 -2.69 21.81
N ARG A 97 -0.33 -1.79 21.37
CA ARG A 97 0.64 -2.05 20.30
C ARG A 97 1.50 -3.27 20.55
N SER A 98 2.09 -3.40 21.73
CA SER A 98 2.92 -4.55 22.08
C SER A 98 2.16 -5.88 22.00
N GLN A 99 0.89 -5.91 22.43
CA GLN A 99 0.06 -7.12 22.44
C GLN A 99 -0.40 -7.55 21.04
N LEU A 100 -0.78 -6.58 20.20
CA LEU A 100 -1.23 -6.84 18.84
C LEU A 100 -0.04 -7.06 17.87
N ALA A 101 1.17 -6.55 18.19
CA ALA A 101 2.41 -6.86 17.46
C ALA A 101 2.81 -8.32 17.63
N ILE A 102 2.65 -8.88 18.83
CA ILE A 102 2.80 -10.32 19.10
C ILE A 102 1.80 -11.14 18.26
N LYS A 103 0.58 -10.62 18.05
CA LYS A 103 -0.44 -11.25 17.19
C LYS A 103 -0.25 -10.98 15.69
N ARG A 104 0.77 -10.21 15.28
CA ARG A 104 1.03 -9.76 13.91
C ARG A 104 -0.15 -9.09 13.18
N ALA A 105 -1.24 -8.77 13.87
CA ALA A 105 -2.43 -8.13 13.31
C ALA A 105 -2.19 -6.69 12.83
N TYR A 106 -1.11 -6.06 13.30
CA TYR A 106 -0.62 -4.78 12.77
C TYR A 106 0.15 -4.89 11.47
N LEU A 107 0.72 -6.05 11.18
CA LEU A 107 1.75 -6.16 10.15
C LEU A 107 1.15 -6.36 8.77
N LEU A 108 -0.07 -6.89 8.67
CA LEU A 108 -0.68 -7.21 7.39
C LEU A 108 -2.19 -6.90 7.43
N PRO A 109 -2.74 -6.18 6.43
CA PRO A 109 -4.18 -5.94 6.33
C PRO A 109 -4.98 -7.21 6.03
N TYR A 110 -4.31 -8.29 5.65
CA TYR A 110 -4.92 -9.60 5.44
C TYR A 110 -4.69 -10.50 6.66
N THR A 111 -5.76 -11.00 7.25
CA THR A 111 -5.71 -12.05 8.27
C THR A 111 -5.31 -13.36 7.60
N VAL A 112 -4.12 -13.86 7.89
CA VAL A 112 -3.72 -15.22 7.52
C VAL A 112 -4.14 -16.12 8.69
N ASN A 113 -5.05 -17.07 8.47
CA ASN A 113 -5.23 -18.17 9.42
C ASN A 113 -3.87 -18.89 9.57
N PHE A 114 -3.28 -18.77 10.75
CA PHE A 114 -1.85 -18.98 11.04
C PHE A 114 -1.42 -20.46 11.10
N GLU A 115 -1.97 -21.33 10.27
CA GLU A 115 -1.20 -22.50 9.86
C GLU A 115 -0.19 -22.02 8.83
N ILE A 116 1.10 -22.20 9.15
CA ILE A 116 2.27 -21.81 8.37
C ILE A 116 2.17 -22.37 6.95
N ARG A 117 1.43 -21.71 6.08
CA ARG A 117 1.56 -21.88 4.64
C ARG A 117 2.62 -20.86 4.24
N LYS A 118 3.71 -21.37 3.65
CA LYS A 118 4.74 -20.57 3.01
C LYS A 118 4.09 -19.39 2.28
N HIS A 119 4.69 -18.21 2.42
CA HIS A 119 4.26 -16.94 1.82
C HIS A 119 3.89 -17.06 0.32
N GLU A 120 4.37 -18.10 -0.36
CA GLU A 120 4.11 -18.51 -1.74
C GLU A 120 2.64 -18.86 -2.08
N ASN A 121 1.76 -19.13 -1.10
CA ASN A 121 0.40 -19.67 -1.37
C ASN A 121 -0.79 -18.77 -0.99
N LEU A 122 -0.54 -17.54 -0.56
CA LEU A 122 -1.60 -16.66 -0.03
C LEU A 122 -2.60 -16.20 -1.09
N CYS A 123 -2.21 -16.11 -2.36
CA CYS A 123 -3.13 -15.75 -3.46
C CYS A 123 -3.48 -16.91 -4.40
N SER A 124 -2.72 -18.01 -4.39
CA SER A 124 -2.97 -19.22 -5.19
C SER A 124 -4.31 -19.88 -4.85
N ASN A 125 -4.79 -19.70 -3.61
CA ASN A 125 -6.04 -20.31 -3.14
C ASN A 125 -7.24 -19.35 -3.12
N GLY A 126 -7.08 -18.08 -3.51
CA GLY A 126 -8.18 -17.10 -3.45
C GLY A 126 -8.72 -16.80 -2.04
N GLN A 127 -8.08 -17.32 -0.99
CA GLN A 127 -8.49 -17.22 0.42
C GLN A 127 -7.73 -16.13 1.17
N LEU A 128 -7.61 -14.94 0.58
CA LEU A 128 -7.46 -13.77 1.45
C LEU A 128 -8.88 -13.36 1.81
N ASP A 129 -9.18 -13.13 3.08
CA ASP A 129 -10.49 -12.62 3.48
C ASP A 129 -10.69 -11.19 2.93
N GLU A 130 -11.94 -10.73 2.82
CA GLU A 130 -12.18 -9.29 2.60
C GLU A 130 -11.57 -8.53 3.79
N ILE A 131 -10.88 -7.43 3.51
CA ILE A 131 -10.31 -6.63 4.60
C ILE A 131 -11.48 -6.01 5.34
N GLU A 132 -11.61 -6.35 6.62
CA GLU A 132 -12.56 -5.72 7.53
C GLU A 132 -11.99 -4.42 8.08
N LYS A 133 -12.85 -3.41 8.29
CA LYS A 133 -12.39 -2.14 8.84
C LYS A 133 -12.03 -2.32 10.31
N PRO A 134 -10.77 -2.05 10.71
CA PRO A 134 -10.42 -2.08 12.12
C PRO A 134 -11.17 -0.97 12.89
N SER A 135 -11.49 -1.22 14.15
CA SER A 135 -12.23 -0.27 14.99
C SER A 135 -11.50 1.06 15.22
N TYR A 136 -10.17 1.05 15.14
CA TYR A 136 -9.29 2.20 15.31
C TYR A 136 -9.05 3.01 14.02
N MET A 137 -9.62 2.57 12.89
CA MET A 137 -9.38 3.17 11.59
C MET A 137 -10.59 3.98 11.13
N ASP A 138 -10.33 5.21 10.69
CA ASP A 138 -11.36 6.08 10.13
C ASP A 138 -11.93 5.50 8.84
N GLN A 139 -13.23 5.72 8.60
CA GLN A 139 -13.91 5.14 7.44
C GLN A 139 -13.34 5.66 6.12
N ASP A 140 -13.15 6.97 6.00
CA ASP A 140 -12.64 7.60 4.79
C ASP A 140 -11.19 7.18 4.47
N PHE A 141 -10.34 7.06 5.50
CA PHE A 141 -8.99 6.52 5.36
C PHE A 141 -9.02 5.05 4.93
N PHE A 142 -9.88 4.25 5.56
CA PHE A 142 -10.06 2.85 5.21
C PHE A 142 -10.59 2.65 3.79
N ASP A 143 -11.47 3.51 3.31
CA ASP A 143 -11.98 3.45 1.93
C ASP A 143 -10.85 3.61 0.92
N VAL A 144 -9.88 4.50 1.20
CA VAL A 144 -8.67 4.64 0.38
C VAL A 144 -7.83 3.37 0.42
N LEU A 145 -7.58 2.83 1.61
CA LEU A 145 -6.84 1.57 1.77
C LEU A 145 -7.55 0.42 1.06
N LYS A 146 -8.88 0.38 1.05
CA LYS A 146 -9.67 -0.61 0.29
C LYS A 146 -9.41 -0.55 -1.21
N LEU A 147 -9.14 0.63 -1.79
CA LEU A 147 -8.73 0.74 -3.20
C LEU A 147 -7.29 0.27 -3.42
N LEU A 148 -6.36 0.69 -2.57
CA LEU A 148 -4.94 0.31 -2.69
C LEU A 148 -4.74 -1.19 -2.44
N LEU A 149 -5.52 -1.80 -1.57
CA LEU A 149 -5.40 -3.21 -1.17
C LEU A 149 -6.31 -4.15 -1.97
N GLN A 150 -6.83 -3.69 -3.12
CA GLN A 150 -7.58 -4.55 -4.04
C GLN A 150 -6.70 -5.71 -4.53
N LYS A 151 -7.20 -6.94 -4.45
CA LYS A 151 -6.48 -8.14 -4.93
C LYS A 151 -6.46 -8.21 -6.45
N LYS A 152 -7.59 -7.83 -7.07
CA LYS A 152 -7.70 -7.78 -8.52
C LYS A 152 -6.98 -6.55 -9.02
N GLN A 153 -5.84 -6.74 -9.70
CA GLN A 153 -5.02 -5.64 -10.24
C GLN A 153 -5.85 -4.66 -11.08
N SER A 154 -6.81 -5.16 -11.89
CA SER A 154 -7.67 -4.32 -12.72
C SER A 154 -8.58 -3.35 -11.95
N LEU A 155 -8.67 -3.47 -10.62
CA LEU A 155 -9.47 -2.60 -9.75
C LEU A 155 -8.60 -1.69 -8.88
N ARG A 156 -7.27 -1.84 -8.95
CA ARG A 156 -6.30 -1.13 -8.12
C ARG A 156 -5.70 0.05 -8.90
N PRO A 157 -5.39 1.17 -8.22
CA PRO A 157 -4.62 2.27 -8.81
C PRO A 157 -3.33 1.80 -9.50
N GLY A 158 -2.93 2.45 -10.59
CA GLY A 158 -1.79 2.05 -11.39
C GLY A 158 -2.09 0.98 -12.44
N TYR A 159 -3.36 0.55 -12.58
CA TYR A 159 -3.78 -0.29 -13.71
C TYR A 159 -3.91 0.52 -15.00
N ASN A 160 -4.48 1.72 -14.87
CA ASN A 160 -4.65 2.70 -15.94
C ASN A 160 -4.81 4.09 -15.33
N ASP A 161 -4.80 5.13 -16.16
CA ASP A 161 -4.91 6.52 -15.71
C ASP A 161 -6.21 6.77 -14.93
N GLU A 162 -7.32 6.18 -15.37
CA GLU A 162 -8.62 6.31 -14.70
C GLU A 162 -8.61 5.76 -13.27
N SER A 163 -7.89 4.67 -13.02
CA SER A 163 -7.76 4.07 -11.69
C SER A 163 -7.01 4.99 -10.71
N ILE A 164 -6.04 5.76 -11.20
CA ILE A 164 -5.30 6.75 -10.41
C ILE A 164 -6.18 7.99 -10.18
N GLU A 165 -6.88 8.47 -11.21
CA GLU A 165 -7.82 9.59 -11.09
C GLU A 165 -8.94 9.30 -10.09
N LYS A 166 -9.48 8.07 -10.10
CA LYS A 166 -10.47 7.62 -9.12
C LYS A 166 -9.94 7.73 -7.68
N LEU A 167 -8.69 7.33 -7.44
CA LEU A 167 -8.05 7.45 -6.12
C LEU A 167 -7.92 8.92 -5.71
N LYS A 168 -7.43 9.79 -6.60
CA LYS A 168 -7.23 11.22 -6.30
C LYS A 168 -8.52 11.98 -6.03
N ARG A 169 -9.66 11.49 -6.55
CA ARG A 169 -11.00 12.09 -6.31
C ARG A 169 -11.65 11.64 -5.01
N MET A 170 -11.02 10.77 -4.23
CA MET A 170 -11.61 10.32 -2.97
C MET A 170 -11.78 11.47 -1.97
N PRO A 171 -12.86 11.48 -1.15
CA PRO A 171 -13.15 12.58 -0.24
C PRO A 171 -12.02 12.94 0.72
N LEU A 172 -11.21 11.95 1.13
CA LEU A 172 -10.06 12.14 2.02
C LEU A 172 -9.08 13.20 1.49
N PHE A 173 -8.95 13.32 0.17
CA PHE A 173 -7.91 14.15 -0.47
C PHE A 173 -8.38 15.52 -0.94
N LYS A 174 -9.63 15.91 -0.66
CA LYS A 174 -10.24 17.15 -1.15
C LYS A 174 -9.39 18.41 -0.92
N ASN A 175 -8.63 18.45 0.17
CA ASN A 175 -7.79 19.60 0.56
C ASN A 175 -6.27 19.32 0.51
N TYR A 176 -5.86 18.19 -0.09
CA TYR A 176 -4.46 17.75 -0.04
C TYR A 176 -3.82 17.51 -1.41
N LEU A 177 -4.62 17.25 -2.45
CA LEU A 177 -4.14 16.99 -3.82
C LEU A 177 -4.38 18.14 -4.80
N TYR A 178 -5.19 19.14 -4.43
CA TYR A 178 -5.56 20.29 -5.26
C TYR A 178 -5.37 21.60 -4.50
#